data_AF-A0A2D7SL51-F1
#
_entry.id   AF-A0A2D7SL51-F1
#
_cell.length_a   1.000
_cell.length_b   1.000
_cell.length_c   1.000
_cell.angle_alpha   90.00
_cell.angle_beta   90.00
_cell.angle_gamma   90.00
#
_symmetry.space_group_name_H-M   'P 1'
#
loop_
_entity.id
_entity.type
_entity.pdbx_description
1 polymer ?
#
loop_
_entity_poly.entity_id
_entity_poly.type
_entity_poly.pdbx_seq_one_letter_code
_entity_poly.pdbx_strand_id
1 'polypeptide(L)' 'NLNTEKLILKFHKVHGDFFDYSKVIFESLISKVIIICPEHGEFTQQPRLHLRGSNGCKTCIKLRKKRK' A
#
# COMPACT_ATOMS: atom_id res chain seq x y z
N ASN A 1 -16.92 1.66 12.09
CA ASN A 1 -15.85 2.47 11.44
C ASN A 1 -15.76 2.08 9.96
N LEU A 2 -16.62 2.63 9.10
CA LEU A 2 -16.99 2.04 7.80
C LEU A 2 -15.99 2.25 6.62
N ASN A 3 -14.84 2.88 6.85
CA ASN A 3 -14.00 3.39 5.76
C ASN A 3 -12.70 2.58 5.53
N THR A 4 -12.13 1.99 6.58
CA THR A 4 -10.86 1.23 6.50
C THR A 4 -11.00 -0.06 5.70
N GLU A 5 -12.01 -0.89 5.99
CA GLU A 5 -12.24 -2.16 5.28
C GLU A 5 -12.47 -1.93 3.78
N LYS A 6 -13.27 -0.92 3.43
CA LYS A 6 -13.53 -0.54 2.03
C LYS A 6 -12.24 -0.09 1.32
N LEU A 7 -11.34 0.58 2.04
CA LEU A 7 -10.05 0.96 1.49
C LEU A 7 -9.17 -0.26 1.26
N ILE A 8 -9.09 -1.17 2.23
CA ILE A 8 -8.32 -2.42 2.15
C ILE A 8 -8.81 -3.26 0.96
N LEU A 9 -10.13 -3.41 0.77
CA LEU A 9 -10.68 -4.08 -0.41
C LEU A 9 -10.24 -3.45 -1.73
N LYS A 10 -10.15 -2.12 -1.80
CA LYS A 10 -9.63 -1.43 -3.00
C LYS A 10 -8.12 -1.66 -3.17
N PHE A 11 -7.37 -1.74 -2.08
CA PHE A 11 -5.96 -2.07 -2.14
C PHE A 11 -5.74 -3.50 -2.68
N HIS A 12 -6.49 -4.49 -2.18
CA HIS A 12 -6.46 -5.86 -2.72
C HIS A 12 -6.82 -5.91 -4.21
N LYS A 13 -7.77 -5.10 -4.68
CA LYS A 13 -8.08 -5.02 -6.12
C LYS A 13 -6.92 -4.53 -6.99
N VAL A 14 -6.00 -3.73 -6.44
CA VAL A 14 -4.86 -3.16 -7.18
C VAL A 14 -3.60 -4.01 -7.04
N HIS A 15 -3.35 -4.57 -5.85
CA HIS A 15 -2.09 -5.24 -5.50
C HIS A 15 -2.24 -6.73 -5.20
N GLY A 16 -3.45 -7.28 -5.24
CA GLY A 16 -3.75 -8.61 -4.74
C GLY A 16 -3.47 -8.70 -3.24
N ASP A 17 -3.07 -9.88 -2.79
CA ASP A 17 -2.79 -10.18 -1.37
C ASP A 17 -1.31 -10.00 -1.02
N PHE A 18 -0.56 -9.22 -1.83
CA PHE A 18 0.89 -9.08 -1.65
C PHE A 18 1.26 -8.28 -0.39
N PHE A 19 0.50 -7.25 -0.04
CA PHE A 19 0.79 -6.43 1.14
C PHE A 19 -0.09 -6.82 2.32
N ASP A 20 0.47 -6.68 3.52
CA ASP A 20 -0.30 -6.77 4.76
C ASP A 20 -0.78 -5.36 5.17
N TYR A 21 -2.09 -5.28 5.43
CA TYR A 21 -2.82 -4.08 5.79
C TYR A 21 -3.29 -4.07 7.26
N SER A 22 -2.79 -4.98 8.09
CA SER A 22 -3.12 -5.14 9.52
C SER A 22 -2.92 -3.86 10.35
N LYS A 23 -2.04 -2.95 9.90
CA LYS A 23 -1.75 -1.66 10.54
C LYS A 23 -2.37 -0.44 9.84
N VAL A 24 -3.28 -0.64 8.88
CA VAL A 24 -3.92 0.48 8.16
C VAL A 24 -4.97 1.13 9.06
N ILE A 25 -4.75 2.40 9.38
CA ILE A 25 -5.73 3.27 10.03
C ILE A 25 -6.10 4.36 9.03
N PHE A 26 -7.34 4.33 8.51
CA PHE A 26 -7.77 5.25 7.46
C PHE A 26 -8.53 6.45 8.00
N GLU A 27 -7.97 7.64 7.77
CA GLU A 27 -8.61 8.92 8.06
C GLU A 27 -9.03 9.64 6.78
N SER A 28 -8.12 9.73 5.79
CA SER A 28 -8.39 10.40 4.51
C SER A 28 -7.48 9.89 3.38
N LEU A 29 -7.82 10.22 2.13
CA LEU A 29 -7.02 9.79 0.97
C LEU A 29 -5.62 10.43 0.89
N ILE A 30 -5.39 11.50 1.66
CA ILE A 30 -4.12 12.24 1.72
C ILE A 30 -3.33 11.98 3.00
N SER A 31 -3.95 11.41 4.05
CA SER A 31 -3.24 10.97 5.25
C SER A 31 -2.38 9.75 4.92
N LYS A 32 -1.23 9.61 5.58
CA LYS A 32 -0.38 8.44 5.40
C LYS A 32 -0.98 7.27 6.16
N VAL A 33 -0.93 6.08 5.56
CA VAL A 33 -1.24 4.80 6.20
C VAL A 33 0.02 3.95 6.26
N ILE A 34 0.09 3.03 7.23
CA ILE A 34 1.14 2.02 7.34
C ILE A 34 0.73 0.81 6.51
N ILE A 35 1.62 0.37 5.63
CA ILE A 35 1.46 -0.81 4.78
C ILE A 35 2.70 -1.67 4.99
N ILE A 36 2.52 -2.99 5.08
CA ILE A 36 3.61 -3.92 5.32
C ILE A 36 3.94 -4.63 4.01
N CYS A 37 5.17 -4.44 3.53
CA CYS A 37 5.73 -5.23 2.45
C CYS A 37 6.29 -6.53 3.04
N PRO A 38 5.90 -7.72 2.54
CA PRO A 38 6.37 -8.99 3.09
C PRO A 38 7.88 -9.17 2.97
N GLU A 39 8.51 -8.52 1.99
CA GLU A 39 9.96 -8.61 1.74
C GLU A 39 10.77 -7.52 2.46
N HIS A 40 10.17 -6.37 2.78
CA HIS A 40 10.91 -5.16 3.17
C HIS A 40 10.34 -4.45 4.41
N GLY A 41 9.33 -5.02 5.04
CA GLY A 41 8.69 -4.50 6.25
C GLY A 41 7.78 -3.30 6.01
N GLU A 42 7.56 -2.54 7.09
CA GLU A 42 6.65 -1.40 7.12
C GLU A 42 7.12 -0.23 6.28
N PHE A 43 6.17 0.39 5.58
CA PHE A 43 6.35 1.66 4.91
C PHE A 43 5.07 2.49 4.99
N THR A 44 5.21 3.80 4.81
CA THR A 44 4.07 4.72 4.79
C THR A 44 3.79 5.24 3.40
N GLN A 45 2.51 5.30 3.02
CA GLN A 45 2.06 5.85 1.75
C GLN A 45 0.67 6.48 1.89
N GLN A 46 0.35 7.46 1.05
CA GLN A 46 -1.02 7.97 0.96
C GLN A 46 -1.90 6.94 0.25
N PRO A 47 -3.13 6.66 0.73
CA PRO A 47 -4.07 5.76 0.09
C PRO A 47 -4.30 6.07 -1.40
N ARG A 48 -4.46 7.36 -1.76
CA ARG A 48 -4.64 7.76 -3.17
C ARG A 48 -3.47 7.39 -4.07
N LEU A 49 -2.25 7.37 -3.52
CA LEU A 49 -1.05 6.99 -4.27
C LEU A 49 -0.91 5.48 -4.35
N HIS A 50 -1.23 4.77 -3.27
CA HIS A 50 -1.24 3.31 -3.26
C HIS A 50 -2.29 2.76 -4.26
N LEU A 51 -3.47 3.37 -4.33
CA LEU A 51 -4.54 3.02 -5.28
C LEU A 51 -4.18 3.25 -6.76
N ARG A 52 -3.22 4.13 -7.06
CA ARG A 52 -2.78 4.38 -8.45
C ARG A 52 -1.94 3.24 -9.04
N GLY A 53 -1.66 2.18 -8.27
CA GLY A 53 -0.81 1.09 -8.75
C GLY A 53 0.65 1.51 -8.94
N SER A 54 1.09 2.57 -8.25
CA SER A 54 2.51 2.91 -8.16
C SER A 54 3.17 1.92 -7.18
N ASN A 55 3.51 0.75 -7.71
CA ASN A 55 3.71 -0.48 -6.95
C ASN A 55 4.90 -0.46 -5.99
N GLY A 56 4.65 -0.84 -4.74
CA GLY A 56 5.70 -1.30 -3.83
C GLY A 56 6.19 -0.29 -2.80
N CYS A 57 6.79 -0.83 -1.74
CA CYS A 57 7.69 -0.04 -0.92
C CYS A 57 8.84 0.52 -1.79
N LYS A 58 9.59 1.49 -1.26
CA LYS A 58 10.72 2.11 -1.98
C LYS A 58 11.71 1.09 -2.55
N THR A 59 11.90 -0.04 -1.86
CA THR A 59 12.84 -1.09 -2.28
C THR A 59 12.31 -1.91 -3.45
N CYS A 60 11.06 -2.39 -3.42
CA CYS A 60 10.44 -3.06 -4.57
C CYS A 60 10.48 -2.20 -5.85
N ILE A 61 10.24 -0.88 -5.71
CA ILE A 61 10.32 0.07 -6.83
C ILE A 61 11.74 0.11 -7.40
N LYS A 62 12.76 0.23 -6.55
CA LYS A 62 14.16 0.26 -6.97
C LYS A 62 14.57 -1.04 -7.68
N LEU A 63 14.18 -2.20 -7.14
CA LEU A 63 14.52 -3.51 -7.70
C LEU A 63 13.89 -3.74 -9.08
N ARG A 64 12.70 -3.20 -9.36
CA ARG A 64 12.09 -3.25 -10.70
C ARG A 64 12.77 -2.33 -11.70
N LYS A 65 13.21 -1.13 -11.29
CA LYS A 65 13.90 -0.19 -12.19
C LYS A 65 15.24 -0.71 -12.71
N LYS A 66 15.94 -1.54 -11.93
CA LYS A 66 17.19 -2.20 -12.37
C LYS A 66 16.99 -3.27 -13.45
N ARG A 67 15.75 -3.67 -13.74
CA ARG A 67 15.41 -4.72 -14.72
C ARG A 67 14.97 -4.16 -16.08
N LYS A 68 15.00 -2.84 -16.26
CA LYS A 68 14.79 -2.15 -17.53
C LYS A 68 16.10 -1.53 -17.96
#